data_AF-A0A0G1Y977-F1
#
_entry.id   AF-A0A0G1Y977-F1
#
_cell.length_a   1.000
_cell.length_b   1.000
_cell.length_c   1.000
_cell.angle_alpha   90.00
_cell.angle_beta   90.00
_cell.angle_gamma   90.00
#
_symmetry.space_group_name_H-M   'P 1'
#
loop_
_entity.id
_entity.type
_entity.pdbx_description
1 polymer ?
#
loop_
_entity_poly.entity_id
_entity_poly.type
_entity_poly.pdbx_seq_one_letter_code
_entity_poly.pdbx_strand_id
1 'polypeptide(L)'
;MNKRSLILMLLCLSVSLPTLAAETEEAKKPWWTEVKAQSDGTAEAVLWYEKDLTPSVGFFALAATDTDRYGAAYAGPYWRPTEWLQLGVGLGRENQPNTVRRAVFYSVDTEKFYSFGVVENGGSGHWYRAHAIYRVNERWSAGVMAERDIGFGPRVEFNPTKDTIVWIATLRGNVPNIEAEIKERKTTLMLGISFSF
;
A
#
# COMPACT_ATOMS: atom_id res chain seq x y z
N MET A 1 -11.95 -17.63 16.04
CA MET A 1 -10.91 -16.69 16.47
C MET A 1 -11.48 -15.28 16.42
N ASN A 2 -11.46 -14.51 17.51
CA ASN A 2 -12.02 -13.15 17.56
C ASN A 2 -11.17 -12.21 16.67
N LYS A 3 -11.81 -11.32 15.88
CA LYS A 3 -11.13 -10.32 15.01
C LYS A 3 -10.03 -9.55 15.75
N ARG A 4 -10.22 -9.25 17.04
CA ARG A 4 -9.21 -8.59 17.89
C ARG A 4 -7.95 -9.43 18.13
N SER A 5 -8.11 -10.74 18.27
CA SER A 5 -7.00 -11.68 18.50
C SER A 5 -6.17 -11.90 17.24
N LEU A 6 -6.78 -11.89 16.05
CA LEU A 6 -6.06 -12.00 14.79
C LEU A 6 -5.18 -10.76 14.51
N ILE A 7 -5.70 -9.55 14.80
CA ILE A 7 -4.97 -8.28 14.65
C ILE A 7 -3.76 -8.24 15.59
N LEU A 8 -3.95 -8.61 16.87
CA LEU A 8 -2.86 -8.71 17.84
C LEU A 8 -1.80 -9.75 17.44
N MET A 9 -2.22 -10.89 16.89
CA MET A 9 -1.30 -11.94 16.46
C MET A 9 -0.48 -11.51 15.23
N LEU A 10 -1.10 -10.82 14.26
CA LEU A 10 -0.41 -10.24 13.10
C LEU A 10 0.58 -9.14 13.52
N LEU A 11 0.19 -8.28 14.46
CA LEU A 11 1.08 -7.27 15.07
C LEU A 11 2.27 -7.92 15.80
N CYS A 12 2.04 -8.99 16.56
CA CYS A 12 3.13 -9.71 17.25
C CYS A 12 4.06 -10.45 16.28
N LEU A 13 3.55 -11.01 15.18
CA LEU A 13 4.39 -11.62 14.13
C LEU A 13 5.22 -10.58 13.37
N SER A 14 4.72 -9.36 13.16
CA SER A 14 5.51 -8.29 12.51
C SER A 14 6.64 -7.77 13.39
N VAL A 15 6.51 -7.85 14.71
CA VAL A 15 7.53 -7.37 15.67
C VAL A 15 8.65 -8.40 15.89
N SER A 16 8.44 -9.68 15.57
CA SER A 16 9.42 -10.76 15.81
C SER A 16 10.31 -11.13 14.61
N LEU A 17 10.03 -10.60 13.41
CA LEU A 17 10.86 -10.80 12.22
C LEU A 17 12.18 -9.99 12.14
N PRO A 18 12.40 -8.86 12.84
CA PRO A 18 13.63 -8.07 12.66
C PRO A 18 14.87 -8.63 13.39
N THR A 19 14.78 -9.73 14.14
CA THR A 19 15.91 -10.28 14.89
C THR A 19 16.76 -11.32 14.14
N LEU A 20 16.43 -11.66 12.89
CA LEU A 20 17.11 -12.73 12.15
C LEU A 20 17.86 -12.30 10.87
N ALA A 21 17.86 -11.01 10.54
CA ALA A 21 18.62 -10.49 9.39
C ALA A 21 19.68 -9.49 9.86
N ALA A 22 20.79 -10.01 10.37
CA ALA A 22 22.03 -9.28 10.48
C ALA A 22 22.89 -9.61 9.26
N GLU A 23 23.02 -8.68 8.31
CA GLU A 23 24.06 -8.61 7.27
C GLU A 23 23.85 -7.27 6.52
N THR A 24 24.65 -6.22 6.79
CA THR A 24 25.84 -5.75 6.04
C THR A 24 25.61 -5.51 4.54
N GLU A 25 25.80 -4.25 4.13
CA GLU A 25 25.36 -3.55 2.91
C GLU A 25 23.86 -3.18 2.88
N GLU A 26 23.55 -1.91 2.58
CA GLU A 26 22.19 -1.41 2.36
C GLU A 26 21.64 -1.94 1.03
N ALA A 27 21.52 -3.26 0.93
CA ALA A 27 20.83 -3.89 -0.17
C ALA A 27 19.39 -3.39 -0.18
N LYS A 28 18.88 -3.07 -1.39
CA LYS A 28 17.47 -2.72 -1.57
C LYS A 28 16.63 -3.85 -1.02
N LYS A 29 15.87 -3.54 0.02
CA LYS A 29 14.93 -4.42 0.70
C LYS A 29 13.84 -4.87 -0.28
N PRO A 30 13.84 -6.14 -0.71
CA PRO A 30 13.00 -6.54 -1.82
C PRO A 30 11.54 -6.70 -1.41
N TRP A 31 11.22 -6.70 -0.11
CA TRP A 31 9.86 -6.81 0.38
C TRP A 31 9.46 -5.61 1.22
N TRP A 32 8.21 -5.19 1.09
CA TRP A 32 7.57 -4.35 2.09
C TRP A 32 6.15 -4.82 2.36
N THR A 33 5.66 -4.53 3.54
CA THR A 33 4.28 -4.81 3.94
C THR A 33 3.65 -3.55 4.50
N GLU A 34 2.37 -3.33 4.25
CA GLU A 34 1.59 -2.25 4.84
C GLU A 34 0.34 -2.85 5.48
N VAL A 35 0.07 -2.45 6.72
CA VAL A 35 -1.22 -2.68 7.37
C VAL A 35 -1.86 -1.34 7.64
N LYS A 36 -3.11 -1.17 7.23
CA LYS A 36 -3.88 0.05 7.49
C LYS A 36 -5.26 -0.24 8.03
N ALA A 37 -5.76 0.65 8.87
CA ALA A 37 -7.10 0.62 9.43
C ALA A 37 -7.81 1.95 9.17
N GLN A 38 -9.12 1.86 8.93
CA GLN A 38 -10.01 2.98 8.64
C GLN A 38 -10.94 3.24 9.83
N SER A 39 -11.46 4.47 9.94
CA SER A 39 -12.37 4.87 11.03
C SER A 39 -13.71 4.12 11.07
N ASP A 40 -14.09 3.43 9.99
CA ASP A 40 -15.28 2.55 9.97
C ASP A 40 -14.99 1.10 10.39
N GLY A 41 -13.75 0.80 10.78
CA GLY A 41 -13.33 -0.51 11.27
C GLY A 41 -12.80 -1.45 10.18
N THR A 42 -12.81 -1.01 8.91
CA THR A 42 -12.18 -1.75 7.82
C THR A 42 -10.67 -1.74 7.99
N ALA A 43 -10.00 -2.87 7.77
CA ALA A 43 -8.54 -2.94 7.74
C ALA A 43 -8.05 -3.76 6.55
N GLU A 44 -6.91 -3.36 6.01
CA GLU A 44 -6.25 -3.99 4.85
C GLU A 44 -4.80 -4.29 5.21
N ALA A 45 -4.31 -5.43 4.74
CA ALA A 45 -2.90 -5.77 4.73
C ALA A 45 -2.44 -6.01 3.29
N VAL A 46 -1.30 -5.44 2.93
CA VAL A 46 -0.66 -5.57 1.63
C VAL A 46 0.76 -6.07 1.82
N LEU A 47 1.15 -7.07 1.05
CA LEU A 47 2.52 -7.53 0.90
C LEU A 47 2.97 -7.20 -0.53
N TRP A 48 4.11 -6.54 -0.67
CA TRP A 48 4.75 -6.24 -1.93
C TRP A 48 6.15 -6.85 -1.97
N TYR A 49 6.51 -7.33 -3.15
CA TYR A 49 7.83 -7.88 -3.45
C TYR A 49 8.34 -7.34 -4.77
N GLU A 50 9.63 -7.04 -4.83
CA GLU A 50 10.36 -6.69 -6.05
C GLU A 50 11.63 -7.51 -6.16
N LYS A 51 11.96 -7.87 -7.40
CA LYS A 51 13.28 -8.42 -7.72
C LYS A 51 13.77 -7.88 -9.04
N ASP A 52 14.96 -7.32 -8.99
CA ASP A 52 15.68 -6.80 -10.14
C ASP A 52 16.20 -7.98 -10.99
N LEU A 53 16.02 -7.90 -12.31
CA LEU A 53 16.61 -8.83 -13.28
C LEU A 53 17.81 -8.17 -13.97
N THR A 54 17.71 -6.86 -14.19
CA THR A 54 18.74 -5.95 -14.70
C THR A 54 18.60 -4.60 -13.95
N PRO A 55 19.51 -3.63 -14.12
CA PRO A 55 19.35 -2.31 -13.50
C PRO A 55 18.04 -1.58 -13.87
N SER A 56 17.49 -1.84 -15.06
CA SER A 56 16.30 -1.14 -15.58
C SER A 56 15.04 -2.01 -15.62
N VAL A 57 15.12 -3.31 -15.38
CA VAL A 57 13.97 -4.23 -15.54
C VAL A 57 13.97 -5.24 -14.42
N GLY A 58 12.79 -5.52 -13.89
CA GLY A 58 12.58 -6.64 -12.99
C GLY A 58 11.13 -7.05 -12.90
N PHE A 59 10.77 -7.73 -11.84
CA PHE A 59 9.39 -8.11 -11.58
C PHE A 59 8.96 -7.72 -10.18
N PHE A 60 7.65 -7.56 -10.02
CA PHE A 60 7.02 -7.36 -8.74
C PHE A 60 5.91 -8.39 -8.52
N ALA A 61 5.55 -8.58 -7.26
CA ALA A 61 4.36 -9.30 -6.85
C ALA A 61 3.68 -8.55 -5.71
N LEU A 62 2.36 -8.55 -5.71
CA LEU A 62 1.54 -8.02 -4.63
C LEU A 62 0.56 -9.10 -4.18
N ALA A 63 0.32 -9.16 -2.87
CA ALA A 63 -0.82 -9.83 -2.27
C ALA A 63 -1.51 -8.88 -1.30
N ALA A 64 -2.83 -8.79 -1.34
CA ALA A 64 -3.63 -7.96 -0.44
C ALA A 64 -4.79 -8.78 0.14
N THR A 65 -5.18 -8.43 1.37
CA THR A 65 -6.39 -8.96 2.01
C THR A 65 -7.02 -7.88 2.90
N ASP A 66 -8.33 -7.94 3.07
CA ASP A 66 -9.03 -7.06 4.01
C ASP A 66 -9.92 -7.80 5.02
N THR A 67 -10.55 -7.02 5.89
CA THR A 67 -11.47 -7.51 6.93
C THR A 67 -12.79 -8.08 6.41
N ASP A 68 -13.14 -7.80 5.16
CA ASP A 68 -14.36 -8.22 4.48
C ASP A 68 -14.11 -9.45 3.58
N ARG A 69 -12.97 -10.11 3.81
CA ARG A 69 -12.53 -11.33 3.13
C ARG A 69 -12.24 -11.10 1.65
N TYR A 70 -12.07 -9.85 1.21
CA TYR A 70 -11.48 -9.60 -0.09
C TYR A 70 -10.01 -10.00 -0.02
N GLY A 71 -9.55 -10.59 -1.12
CA GLY A 71 -8.18 -10.99 -1.32
C GLY A 71 -7.83 -10.89 -2.79
N ALA A 72 -6.67 -10.32 -3.08
CA ALA A 72 -6.13 -10.25 -4.42
C ALA A 72 -4.64 -10.53 -4.42
N ALA A 73 -4.18 -11.14 -5.50
CA ALA A 73 -2.75 -11.30 -5.75
C ALA A 73 -2.50 -11.11 -7.24
N TYR A 74 -1.45 -10.35 -7.57
CA TYR A 74 -1.01 -10.14 -8.93
C TYR A 74 0.49 -9.95 -8.99
N ALA A 75 1.06 -10.22 -10.15
CA ALA A 75 2.49 -10.05 -10.39
C ALA A 75 2.71 -9.60 -11.84
N GLY A 76 3.89 -9.06 -12.10
CA GLY A 76 4.26 -8.71 -13.46
C GLY A 76 5.60 -8.00 -13.56
N PRO A 77 5.99 -7.61 -14.78
CA PRO A 77 7.22 -6.88 -14.99
C PRO A 77 7.08 -5.42 -14.57
N TYR A 78 8.20 -4.83 -14.18
CA TYR A 78 8.36 -3.38 -14.14
C TYR A 78 9.58 -2.94 -14.94
N TRP A 79 9.59 -1.67 -15.31
CA TRP A 79 10.66 -0.98 -16.00
C TRP A 79 11.02 0.31 -15.24
N ARG A 80 12.32 0.54 -15.08
CA ARG A 80 12.93 1.74 -14.52
C ARG A 80 13.67 2.49 -15.63
N PRO A 81 12.99 3.40 -16.35
CA PRO A 81 13.64 4.25 -17.36
C PRO A 81 14.72 5.16 -16.77
N THR A 82 14.58 5.52 -15.50
CA THR A 82 15.50 6.37 -14.75
C THR A 82 15.67 5.79 -13.35
N GLU A 83 16.66 6.30 -12.60
CA GLU A 83 16.89 5.89 -11.21
C GLU A 83 15.73 6.28 -10.27
N TRP A 84 14.95 7.31 -10.66
CA TRP A 84 13.87 7.85 -9.85
C TRP A 84 12.47 7.44 -10.30
N LEU A 85 12.30 6.79 -11.46
CA LEU A 85 10.99 6.40 -11.99
C LEU A 85 10.92 4.89 -12.19
N GLN A 86 9.85 4.27 -11.69
CA GLN A 86 9.48 2.88 -11.94
C GLN A 86 8.05 2.83 -12.47
N LEU A 87 7.82 2.01 -13.48
CA LEU A 87 6.51 1.75 -14.09
C LEU A 87 6.30 0.24 -14.15
N GLY A 88 5.13 -0.26 -13.79
CA GLY A 88 4.88 -1.69 -13.91
C GLY A 88 3.45 -2.04 -14.27
N VAL A 89 3.29 -3.24 -14.81
CA VAL A 89 1.99 -3.79 -15.20
C VAL A 89 1.85 -5.18 -14.60
N GLY A 90 0.69 -5.44 -14.01
CA GLY A 90 0.42 -6.67 -13.27
C GLY A 90 -0.81 -7.40 -13.78
N LEU A 91 -0.77 -8.72 -13.68
CA LEU A 91 -1.91 -9.60 -13.92
C LEU A 91 -2.03 -10.58 -12.76
N GLY A 92 -3.25 -10.88 -12.36
CA GLY A 92 -3.49 -11.81 -11.27
C GLY A 92 -4.95 -12.15 -11.09
N ARG A 93 -5.33 -12.41 -9.84
CA ARG A 93 -6.66 -12.85 -9.43
C ARG A 93 -7.13 -12.10 -8.20
N GLU A 94 -8.44 -12.00 -8.06
CA GLU A 94 -9.11 -11.64 -6.82
C GLU A 94 -10.15 -12.71 -6.47
N ASN A 95 -10.72 -12.66 -5.28
CA ASN A 95 -11.67 -13.67 -4.80
C ASN A 95 -13.14 -13.18 -4.72
N GLN A 96 -13.42 -11.91 -5.03
CA GLN A 96 -14.77 -11.32 -4.93
C GLN A 96 -15.09 -10.36 -6.09
N PRO A 97 -15.65 -10.87 -7.22
CA PRO A 97 -15.80 -12.28 -7.60
C PRO A 97 -14.46 -12.89 -8.02
N ASN A 98 -14.37 -14.22 -8.11
CA ASN A 98 -13.16 -14.87 -8.60
C ASN A 98 -12.92 -14.57 -10.10
N THR A 99 -12.09 -13.57 -10.38
CA THR A 99 -11.80 -13.15 -11.74
C THR A 99 -10.37 -12.63 -11.87
N VAL A 100 -9.99 -12.32 -13.10
CA VAL A 100 -8.70 -11.74 -13.43
C VAL A 100 -8.65 -10.29 -12.93
N ARG A 101 -7.56 -9.95 -12.24
CA ARG A 101 -7.23 -8.59 -11.84
C ARG A 101 -6.05 -8.08 -12.65
N ARG A 102 -6.14 -6.84 -13.13
CA ARG A 102 -5.08 -6.14 -13.87
C ARG A 102 -4.66 -4.92 -13.07
N ALA A 103 -3.37 -4.64 -13.04
CA ALA A 103 -2.83 -3.48 -12.35
C ALA A 103 -1.84 -2.73 -13.26
N VAL A 104 -1.80 -1.42 -13.11
CA VAL A 104 -0.69 -0.58 -13.57
C VAL A 104 -0.27 0.26 -12.39
N PHE A 105 1.03 0.36 -12.14
CA PHE A 105 1.54 1.24 -11.11
C PHE A 105 2.69 2.10 -11.61
N TYR A 106 2.92 3.19 -10.89
CA TYR A 106 4.12 3.98 -10.98
C TYR A 106 4.70 4.20 -9.57
N SER A 107 6.01 4.38 -9.51
CA SER A 107 6.72 4.88 -8.34
C SER A 107 7.70 5.96 -8.79
N VAL A 108 7.70 7.08 -8.10
CA VAL A 108 8.67 8.16 -8.23
C VAL A 108 9.38 8.27 -6.90
N ASP A 109 10.70 8.11 -6.88
CA ASP A 109 11.49 8.27 -5.66
C ASP A 109 12.74 9.11 -5.91
N THR A 110 12.88 10.17 -5.13
CA THR A 110 13.97 11.13 -5.18
C THR A 110 14.38 11.48 -3.74
N GLU A 111 15.46 12.22 -3.54
CA GLU A 111 15.90 12.58 -2.18
C GLU A 111 14.84 13.31 -1.34
N LYS A 112 13.97 14.12 -1.97
CA LYS A 112 12.98 14.97 -1.25
C LYS A 112 11.54 14.56 -1.49
N PHE A 113 11.27 13.72 -2.47
CA PHE A 113 9.92 13.44 -2.90
C PHE A 113 9.74 11.98 -3.23
N TYR A 114 8.62 11.42 -2.76
CA TYR A 114 8.16 10.08 -3.07
C TYR A 114 6.71 10.13 -3.53
N SER A 115 6.39 9.44 -4.61
CA SER A 115 5.01 9.24 -5.04
C SER A 115 4.83 7.84 -5.56
N PHE A 116 3.78 7.18 -5.10
CA PHE A 116 3.37 5.90 -5.63
C PHE A 116 1.90 5.99 -6.01
N GLY A 117 1.56 5.36 -7.12
CA GLY A 117 0.18 5.22 -7.55
C GLY A 117 -0.04 3.89 -8.24
N VAL A 118 -1.19 3.28 -7.97
CA VAL A 118 -1.65 2.06 -8.59
C VAL A 118 -3.09 2.23 -9.03
N VAL A 119 -3.38 1.70 -10.21
CA VAL A 119 -4.70 1.64 -10.81
C VAL A 119 -4.99 0.18 -11.15
N GLU A 120 -6.13 -0.30 -10.70
CA GLU A 120 -6.51 -1.71 -10.76
C GLU A 120 -7.89 -1.86 -11.40
N ASN A 121 -8.07 -2.97 -12.10
CA ASN A 121 -9.35 -3.35 -12.68
C ASN A 121 -9.56 -4.85 -12.51
N GLY A 122 -10.66 -5.21 -11.85
CA GLY A 122 -11.13 -6.57 -11.63
C GLY A 122 -12.66 -6.65 -11.67
N GLY A 123 -13.21 -7.76 -11.22
CA GLY A 123 -14.65 -7.96 -11.04
C GLY A 123 -15.24 -7.21 -9.85
N SER A 124 -14.41 -6.85 -8.86
CA SER A 124 -14.73 -5.86 -7.82
C SER A 124 -14.84 -4.43 -8.38
N GLY A 125 -14.50 -4.24 -9.67
CA GLY A 125 -14.56 -2.99 -10.38
C GLY A 125 -13.22 -2.28 -10.48
N HIS A 126 -13.29 -0.99 -10.80
CA HIS A 126 -12.12 -0.13 -10.91
C HIS A 126 -11.70 0.42 -9.55
N TRP A 127 -10.43 0.29 -9.23
CA TRP A 127 -9.85 0.75 -7.97
C TRP A 127 -8.55 1.52 -8.21
N TYR A 128 -8.25 2.48 -7.34
CA TYR A 128 -6.97 3.20 -7.38
C TYR A 128 -6.55 3.66 -5.99
N ARG A 129 -5.24 3.79 -5.81
CA ARG A 129 -4.61 4.50 -4.70
C ARG A 129 -3.43 5.27 -5.27
N ALA A 130 -3.28 6.52 -4.87
CA ALA A 130 -2.11 7.32 -5.18
C ALA A 130 -1.75 8.22 -4.01
N HIS A 131 -0.47 8.47 -3.80
CA HIS A 131 0.01 9.47 -2.86
C HIS A 131 1.24 10.19 -3.40
N ALA A 132 1.44 11.40 -2.93
CA ALA A 132 2.57 12.26 -3.24
C ALA A 132 3.05 12.89 -1.93
N ILE A 133 4.28 12.59 -1.55
CA ILE A 133 4.83 12.81 -0.22
C ILE A 133 6.16 13.57 -0.35
N TYR A 134 6.28 14.66 0.39
CA TYR A 134 7.50 15.44 0.51
C TYR A 134 8.20 15.11 1.84
N ARG A 135 9.49 14.78 1.76
CA ARG A 135 10.36 14.50 2.91
C ARG A 135 10.77 15.83 3.54
N VAL A 136 10.18 16.14 4.69
CA VAL A 136 10.47 17.38 5.43
C VAL A 136 11.83 17.27 6.12
N ASN A 137 12.11 16.10 6.69
CA ASN A 137 13.40 15.71 7.26
C ASN A 137 13.49 14.17 7.30
N GLU A 138 14.54 13.64 7.93
CA GLU A 138 14.78 12.20 8.03
C GLU A 138 13.66 11.40 8.73
N ARG A 139 12.84 12.06 9.56
CA ARG A 139 11.79 11.42 10.36
C ARG A 139 10.38 11.76 9.95
N TRP A 140 10.18 12.89 9.27
CA TRP A 140 8.86 13.42 8.99
C TRP A 140 8.69 13.69 7.51
N SER A 141 7.56 13.22 6.99
CA SER A 141 7.12 13.50 5.62
C SER A 141 5.65 13.92 5.64
N ALA A 142 5.26 14.73 4.66
CA ALA A 142 3.89 15.20 4.53
C ALA A 142 3.50 15.31 3.07
N GLY A 143 2.21 15.14 2.78
CA GLY A 143 1.72 15.24 1.43
C GLY A 143 0.23 14.93 1.32
N VAL A 144 -0.15 14.35 0.20
CA VAL A 144 -1.54 14.07 -0.13
C VAL A 144 -1.72 12.63 -0.58
N MET A 145 -2.92 12.11 -0.36
CA MET A 145 -3.32 10.77 -0.77
C MET A 145 -4.71 10.83 -1.39
N ALA A 146 -4.93 9.98 -2.39
CA ALA A 146 -6.20 9.70 -3.00
C ALA A 146 -6.44 8.19 -2.99
N GLU A 147 -7.65 7.77 -2.64
CA GLU A 147 -8.05 6.36 -2.71
C GLU A 147 -9.51 6.25 -3.17
N ARG A 148 -9.77 5.28 -4.05
CA ARG A 148 -11.12 4.96 -4.52
C ARG A 148 -12.01 4.60 -3.34
N ASP A 149 -13.26 5.08 -3.39
CA ASP A 149 -14.29 4.85 -2.37
C ASP A 149 -13.97 5.41 -0.97
N ILE A 150 -12.88 6.18 -0.83
CA ILE A 150 -12.57 6.90 0.41
C ILE A 150 -12.49 8.40 0.15
N GLY A 151 -11.66 8.84 -0.80
CA GLY A 151 -11.54 10.25 -1.17
C GLY A 151 -10.12 10.75 -1.30
N PHE A 152 -9.95 12.05 -1.09
CA PHE A 152 -8.67 12.77 -1.19
C PHE A 152 -8.41 13.60 0.06
N GLY A 153 -7.16 13.73 0.46
CA GLY A 153 -6.79 14.56 1.60
C GLY A 153 -5.33 14.44 2.03
N PRO A 154 -4.96 15.14 3.13
CA PRO A 154 -3.59 15.14 3.63
C PRO A 154 -3.18 13.78 4.20
N ARG A 155 -1.90 13.47 4.05
CA ARG A 155 -1.18 12.34 4.68
C ARG A 155 0.08 12.86 5.35
N VAL A 156 0.37 12.38 6.56
CA VAL A 156 1.60 12.66 7.30
C VAL A 156 2.24 11.33 7.67
N GLU A 157 3.57 11.27 7.58
CA GLU A 157 4.37 10.08 7.86
C GLU A 157 5.42 10.40 8.90
N PHE A 158 5.63 9.43 9.79
CA PHE A 158 6.69 9.40 10.78
C PHE A 158 7.52 8.13 10.57
N ASN A 159 8.83 8.30 10.45
CA ASN A 159 9.78 7.22 10.20
C ASN A 159 10.57 6.97 11.49
N PRO A 160 10.07 6.15 12.43
CA PRO A 160 10.80 5.84 13.66
C PRO A 160 12.14 5.15 13.40
N THR A 161 12.23 4.41 12.29
CA THR A 161 13.45 3.78 11.77
C THR A 161 13.49 3.98 10.25
N LYS A 162 14.60 3.63 9.61
CA LYS A 162 14.71 3.65 8.14
C LYS A 162 13.79 2.63 7.44
N ASP A 163 13.32 1.64 8.19
CA ASP A 163 12.58 0.47 7.68
C ASP A 163 11.12 0.44 8.13
N THR A 164 10.68 1.44 8.89
CA THR A 164 9.33 1.52 9.45
C THR A 164 8.76 2.89 9.18
N ILE A 165 7.57 2.92 8.62
CA ILE A 165 6.81 4.15 8.39
C ILE A 165 5.49 4.00 9.13
N VAL A 166 5.16 4.96 9.99
CA VAL A 166 3.83 5.10 10.58
C VAL A 166 3.19 6.31 9.93
N TRP A 167 1.99 6.16 9.39
CA TRP A 167 1.34 7.25 8.67
C TRP A 167 -0.12 7.40 9.07
N ILE A 168 -0.60 8.64 9.00
CA ILE A 168 -1.98 9.02 9.23
C ILE A 168 -2.48 9.82 8.04
N ALA A 169 -3.71 9.57 7.60
CA ALA A 169 -4.35 10.32 6.55
C ALA A 169 -5.81 10.64 6.89
N THR A 170 -6.25 11.82 6.49
CA THR A 170 -7.65 12.25 6.64
C THR A 170 -8.21 12.51 5.25
N LEU A 171 -8.99 11.57 4.73
CA LEU A 171 -9.52 11.64 3.38
C LEU A 171 -10.97 12.08 3.40
N ARG A 172 -11.38 12.91 2.44
CA ARG A 172 -12.77 13.31 2.25
C ARG A 172 -13.21 12.99 0.83
N GLY A 173 -14.34 12.30 0.70
CA GLY A 173 -14.82 11.83 -0.59
C GLY A 173 -16.30 11.51 -0.60
N ASN A 174 -16.79 11.21 -1.79
CA ASN A 174 -18.14 10.70 -2.02
C ASN A 174 -18.08 9.18 -1.96
N VAL A 175 -18.40 8.62 -0.81
CA VAL A 175 -18.37 7.17 -0.54
C VAL A 175 -19.73 6.58 -0.93
N PRO A 176 -19.76 5.46 -1.67
CA PRO A 176 -21.03 4.78 -1.95
C PRO A 176 -21.69 4.32 -0.65
N ASN A 177 -22.92 4.74 -0.42
CA ASN A 177 -23.77 4.16 0.61
C ASN A 177 -24.62 3.05 -0.05
N ILE A 178 -24.28 1.80 0.25
CA ILE A 178 -24.90 0.61 -0.37
C ILE A 178 -26.38 0.50 0.03
N GLU A 179 -26.75 0.93 1.23
CA GLU A 179 -28.13 0.83 1.73
C GLU A 179 -29.05 1.90 1.12
N ALA A 180 -28.51 3.09 0.87
CA ALA A 180 -29.29 4.24 0.43
C ALA A 180 -29.20 4.52 -1.08
N GLU A 181 -28.43 3.74 -1.83
CA GLU A 181 -28.13 3.93 -3.28
C GLU A 181 -27.67 5.37 -3.64
N ILE A 182 -27.17 6.11 -2.66
CA ILE A 182 -26.66 7.49 -2.82
C ILE A 182 -25.18 7.55 -2.46
N LYS A 183 -24.50 8.57 -2.97
CA LYS A 183 -23.15 8.91 -2.54
C LYS A 183 -23.22 9.85 -1.36
N GLU A 184 -22.62 9.45 -0.24
CA GLU A 184 -22.52 10.29 0.94
C GLU A 184 -21.14 10.93 1.04
N ARG A 185 -21.09 12.20 1.42
CA ARG A 185 -19.83 12.90 1.64
C ARG A 185 -19.29 12.54 3.02
N LYS A 186 -18.35 11.61 3.07
CA LYS A 186 -17.74 11.11 4.32
C LYS A 186 -16.32 11.63 4.48
N THR A 187 -15.92 11.83 5.73
CA THR A 187 -14.52 12.01 6.12
C THR A 187 -14.06 10.71 6.78
N THR A 188 -12.97 10.13 6.28
CA THR A 188 -12.40 8.89 6.79
C THR A 188 -11.02 9.16 7.35
N LEU A 189 -10.79 8.75 8.60
CA LEU A 189 -9.45 8.73 9.19
C LEU A 189 -8.81 7.37 8.90
N MET A 190 -7.55 7.38 8.49
CA MET A 190 -6.77 6.19 8.21
C MET A 190 -5.47 6.24 8.99
N LEU A 191 -5.10 5.11 9.58
CA LEU A 191 -3.81 4.88 10.22
C LEU A 191 -3.18 3.67 9.54
N GLY A 192 -1.90 3.79 9.16
CA GLY A 192 -1.16 2.67 8.63
C GLY A 192 0.26 2.58 9.14
N ILE A 193 0.81 1.38 9.03
CA ILE A 193 2.18 1.06 9.38
C ILE A 193 2.75 0.23 8.23
N SER A 194 3.91 0.64 7.74
CA SER A 194 4.63 -0.04 6.68
C SER A 194 6.00 -0.49 7.17
N PHE A 195 6.42 -1.69 6.79
CA PHE A 195 7.71 -2.27 7.13
C PHE A 195 8.44 -2.74 5.88
N SER A 196 9.74 -2.48 5.80
CA SER A 196 10.61 -2.95 4.71
C SER A 196 11.61 -3.98 5.24
N PHE A 197 11.77 -5.11 4.53
CA PHE A 197 12.67 -6.21 4.88
C PHE A 197 13.72 -6.48 3.82
#